data_AF-A0A849AKL1-F1
#
_entry.id   AF-A0A849AKL1-F1
#
_cell.length_a   1.000
_cell.length_b   1.000
_cell.length_c   1.000
_cell.angle_alpha   90.00
_cell.angle_beta   90.00
_cell.angle_gamma   90.00
#
_symmetry.space_group_name_H-M   'P 1'
#
loop_
_entity.id
_entity.type
_entity.pdbx_description
1 polymer ?
#
loop_
_entity_poly.entity_id
_entity_poly.type
_entity_poly.pdbx_seq_one_letter_code
_entity_poly.pdbx_strand_id
1 'polypeptide(L)'
;MFFVHLFLLYSPSFGVASPFAGFDKLMHAVGFTALTSPLLLLGFRPLATMLAMSAYAAISEFIQAFAVPGRSGEFGDWIADCLGILLAFGIWRALPAGDPLLGENGEPPRSPQWP
;
A
#
# COMPACT_ATOMS: atom_id res chain seq x y z
N MET A 1 -3.48 5.28 8.74
CA MET A 1 -3.55 4.93 7.29
C MET A 1 -4.65 3.94 6.99
N PHE A 2 -4.68 2.76 7.63
CA PHE A 2 -5.73 1.75 7.38
C PHE A 2 -7.18 2.30 7.46
N PHE A 3 -7.55 2.96 8.56
CA PHE A 3 -8.91 3.51 8.70
C PHE A 3 -9.25 4.62 7.69
N VAL A 4 -8.26 5.43 7.31
CA VAL A 4 -8.44 6.46 6.27
C VAL A 4 -8.69 5.79 4.92
N HIS A 5 -7.95 4.73 4.61
CA HIS A 5 -8.15 3.95 3.40
C HIS A 5 -9.53 3.29 3.34
N LEU A 6 -10.00 2.69 4.44
CA LEU A 6 -11.35 2.16 4.54
C LEU A 6 -12.42 3.24 4.31
N PHE A 7 -12.26 4.39 4.95
CA PHE A 7 -13.18 5.51 4.78
C PHE A 7 -13.23 5.98 3.31
N LEU A 8 -12.08 6.07 2.64
CA LEU A 8 -12.02 6.48 1.24
C LEU A 8 -12.68 5.46 0.29
N LEU A 9 -12.47 4.16 0.49
CA LEU A 9 -13.07 3.10 -0.34
C LEU A 9 -14.58 2.96 -0.14
N TYR A 10 -15.04 3.02 1.11
CA TYR A 10 -16.42 2.66 1.46
C TYR A 10 -17.33 3.85 1.73
N SER A 11 -16.84 5.08 1.58
CA SER A 11 -17.71 6.25 1.60
C SER A 11 -18.56 6.31 0.33
N PRO A 12 -19.88 6.56 0.45
CA PRO A 12 -20.73 6.79 -0.70
C PRO A 12 -20.19 7.92 -1.57
N SER A 13 -20.31 7.77 -2.89
CA SER A 13 -19.94 8.82 -3.84
C SER A 13 -21.19 9.43 -4.46
N PHE A 14 -21.30 10.76 -4.42
CA PHE A 14 -22.45 11.49 -4.96
C PHE A 14 -22.05 12.47 -6.08
N GLY A 15 -21.14 12.03 -6.97
CA GLY A 15 -20.79 12.81 -8.17
C GLY A 15 -19.90 14.03 -7.89
N VAL A 16 -18.97 13.92 -6.93
CA VAL A 16 -17.94 14.95 -6.74
C VAL A 16 -17.08 15.02 -8.01
N ALA A 17 -16.94 16.22 -8.57
CA ALA A 17 -16.16 16.42 -9.78
C ALA A 17 -14.71 15.97 -9.57
N SER A 18 -14.24 15.04 -10.41
CA SER A 18 -12.84 14.66 -10.44
C SER A 18 -12.00 15.88 -10.85
N PRO A 19 -10.91 16.21 -10.14
CA PRO A 19 -10.04 17.34 -10.49
C PRO A 19 -9.49 17.26 -11.92
N PHE A 20 -9.23 16.05 -12.41
CA PHE A 20 -8.80 15.76 -13.78
C PHE A 20 -9.08 14.28 -14.13
N ALA A 21 -8.92 13.92 -15.41
CA ALA A 21 -9.13 12.55 -15.87
C ALA A 21 -8.14 11.56 -15.23
N GLY A 22 -8.64 10.49 -14.62
CA GLY A 22 -7.80 9.46 -13.98
C GLY A 22 -7.33 9.78 -12.56
N PHE A 23 -7.76 10.89 -11.95
CA PHE A 23 -7.45 11.20 -10.55
C PHE A 23 -7.90 10.10 -9.58
N ASP A 24 -9.05 9.48 -9.82
CA ASP A 24 -9.58 8.37 -9.01
C ASP A 24 -8.60 7.17 -8.99
N LYS A 25 -8.11 6.76 -10.17
CA LYS A 25 -7.08 5.72 -10.33
C LYS A 25 -5.76 6.09 -9.64
N LEU A 26 -5.37 7.36 -9.69
CA LEU A 26 -4.21 7.84 -8.94
C LEU A 26 -4.40 7.68 -7.42
N MET A 27 -5.58 8.01 -6.90
CA MET A 27 -5.90 7.85 -5.47
C MET A 27 -5.94 6.40 -5.03
N HIS A 28 -6.44 5.50 -5.89
CA HIS A 28 -6.35 4.05 -5.73
C HIS A 28 -4.89 3.58 -5.58
N ALA A 29 -4.05 3.91 -6.56
CA ALA A 29 -2.64 3.56 -6.54
C ALA A 29 -1.92 4.09 -5.28
N VAL A 30 -2.11 5.38 -4.95
CA VAL A 30 -1.50 6.01 -3.76
C VAL A 30 -1.99 5.35 -2.47
N GLY A 31 -3.30 5.07 -2.35
CA GLY A 31 -3.90 4.42 -1.20
C GLY A 31 -3.30 3.04 -0.96
N PHE A 32 -3.19 2.23 -2.00
CA PHE A 32 -2.59 0.89 -1.91
C PHE A 32 -1.08 0.89 -1.71
N THR A 33 -0.36 1.87 -2.27
CA THR A 33 1.07 2.07 -1.93
C THR A 33 1.22 2.35 -0.43
N ALA A 34 0.45 3.29 0.10
CA ALA A 34 0.50 3.69 1.50
C ALA A 34 0.07 2.56 2.46
N LEU A 35 -0.90 1.74 2.05
CA LEU A 35 -1.35 0.58 2.81
C LEU A 35 -0.32 -0.56 2.82
N THR A 36 0.29 -0.85 1.67
CA THR A 36 1.18 -2.01 1.49
C THR A 36 2.58 -1.77 2.06
N SER A 37 3.09 -0.54 1.93
CA SER A 37 4.44 -0.17 2.38
C SER A 37 4.76 -0.59 3.83
N PRO A 38 3.93 -0.25 4.85
CA PRO A 38 4.23 -0.65 6.23
C PRO A 38 4.25 -2.17 6.43
N LEU A 39 3.46 -2.95 5.70
CA LEU A 39 3.50 -4.41 5.78
C LEU A 39 4.85 -4.96 5.30
N LEU A 40 5.39 -4.41 4.21
CA LEU A 40 6.71 -4.81 3.72
C LEU A 40 7.83 -4.36 4.66
N LEU A 41 7.74 -3.13 5.20
CA LEU A 41 8.73 -2.58 6.15
C LEU A 41 8.75 -3.32 7.49
N LEU A 42 7.61 -3.85 7.94
CA LEU A 42 7.51 -4.67 9.15
C LEU A 42 8.02 -6.11 8.95
N GLY A 43 8.54 -6.45 7.76
CA GLY A 43 9.17 -7.73 7.48
C GLY A 43 8.21 -8.86 7.12
N PHE A 44 6.95 -8.56 6.76
CA PHE A 44 6.06 -9.58 6.22
C PHE A 44 6.59 -10.10 4.87
N ARG A 45 6.34 -11.40 4.58
CA ARG A 45 6.83 -12.06 3.36
C ARG A 45 6.32 -11.33 2.11
N PRO A 46 7.20 -10.77 1.25
CA PRO A 46 6.77 -9.85 0.18
C PRO A 46 5.72 -10.42 -0.76
N LEU A 47 5.94 -11.64 -1.27
CA LEU A 47 4.99 -12.27 -2.20
C LEU A 47 3.61 -12.51 -1.55
N ALA A 48 3.59 -12.98 -0.30
CA ALA A 48 2.33 -13.20 0.41
C ALA A 48 1.59 -11.88 0.67
N THR A 49 2.31 -10.83 1.07
CA THR A 49 1.77 -9.48 1.23
C THR A 49 1.16 -8.98 -0.07
N MET A 50 1.89 -9.06 -1.19
CA MET A 50 1.41 -8.57 -2.48
C MET A 50 0.15 -9.30 -2.96
N LEU A 51 0.13 -10.63 -2.84
CA LEU A 51 -1.04 -11.44 -3.20
C LEU A 51 -2.25 -11.13 -2.31
N ALA A 52 -2.04 -11.00 -1.00
CA ALA A 52 -3.11 -10.66 -0.06
C ALA A 52 -3.67 -9.25 -0.33
N MET A 53 -2.81 -8.27 -0.62
CA MET A 53 -3.25 -6.91 -0.94
C MET A 53 -3.98 -6.84 -2.30
N SER A 54 -3.52 -7.59 -3.30
CA SER A 54 -4.21 -7.66 -4.61
C SER A 54 -5.58 -8.35 -4.49
N ALA A 55 -5.69 -9.39 -3.67
CA ALA A 55 -6.97 -10.03 -3.35
C ALA A 55 -7.91 -9.08 -2.59
N TYR A 56 -7.38 -8.34 -1.61
CA TYR A 56 -8.13 -7.32 -0.89
C TYR A 56 -8.64 -6.21 -1.83
N ALA A 57 -7.82 -5.74 -2.78
CA ALA A 57 -8.22 -4.80 -3.82
C ALA A 57 -9.40 -5.34 -4.65
N ALA A 58 -9.30 -6.58 -5.15
CA ALA A 58 -10.38 -7.20 -5.93
C ALA A 58 -11.69 -7.34 -5.13
N ILE A 59 -11.58 -7.71 -3.85
CA ILE A 59 -12.74 -7.78 -2.95
C ILE A 59 -13.34 -6.39 -2.73
N SER A 60 -12.52 -5.35 -2.60
CA SER A 60 -13.01 -3.99 -2.41
C SER A 60 -13.79 -3.49 -3.62
N GLU A 61 -13.35 -3.78 -4.84
CA GLU A 61 -14.09 -3.46 -6.07
C GLU A 61 -15.43 -4.19 -6.14
N PHE A 62 -15.47 -5.47 -5.73
CA PHE A 62 -16.71 -6.22 -5.64
C PHE A 62 -17.67 -5.59 -4.62
N ILE A 63 -17.18 -5.22 -3.44
CA ILE A 63 -18.00 -4.54 -2.43
C ILE A 63 -18.48 -3.19 -2.95
N GLN A 64 -17.64 -2.41 -3.63
CA GLN A 64 -18.03 -1.14 -4.22
C GLN A 64 -19.14 -1.31 -5.27
N ALA A 65 -19.03 -2.31 -6.15
CA ALA A 65 -20.01 -2.59 -7.19
C ALA A 65 -21.40 -2.96 -6.64
N PHE A 66 -21.47 -3.65 -5.49
CA PHE A 66 -22.72 -4.25 -5.00
C PHE A 66 -23.26 -3.64 -3.70
N ALA A 67 -22.43 -2.94 -2.92
CA ALA A 67 -22.77 -2.54 -1.56
C ALA A 67 -22.45 -1.08 -1.21
N VAL A 68 -21.74 -0.32 -2.06
CA VAL A 68 -21.44 1.09 -1.81
C VAL A 68 -22.26 1.98 -2.75
N PRO A 69 -23.28 2.71 -2.25
CA PRO A 69 -24.10 3.57 -3.08
C PRO A 69 -23.29 4.62 -3.85
N GLY A 70 -23.54 4.71 -5.15
CA GLY A 70 -22.90 5.69 -6.04
C GLY A 70 -21.43 5.40 -6.38
N ARG A 71 -20.91 4.24 -5.99
CA ARG A 71 -19.66 3.68 -6.50
C ARG A 71 -19.96 2.61 -7.55
N SER A 72 -19.06 2.48 -8.52
CA SER A 72 -18.99 1.36 -9.44
C SER A 72 -17.70 0.61 -9.13
N GLY A 73 -17.75 -0.72 -9.10
CA GLY A 73 -16.51 -1.49 -9.14
C GLY A 73 -15.98 -1.49 -10.57
N GLU A 74 -14.73 -1.08 -10.76
CA GLU A 74 -14.07 -1.05 -12.06
C GLU A 74 -12.83 -1.92 -12.08
N PHE A 75 -12.71 -2.74 -13.13
CA PHE A 75 -11.48 -3.50 -13.36
C PHE A 75 -10.24 -2.59 -13.50
N GLY A 76 -10.43 -1.37 -14.01
CA GLY A 76 -9.37 -0.37 -14.12
C GLY A 76 -8.84 0.10 -12.76
N ASP A 77 -9.68 0.14 -11.72
CA ASP A 77 -9.29 0.59 -10.39
C ASP A 77 -8.52 -0.53 -9.66
N TRP A 78 -8.92 -1.79 -9.84
CA TRP A 78 -8.13 -2.93 -9.39
C TRP A 78 -6.71 -2.97 -10.01
N ILE A 79 -6.58 -2.62 -11.29
CA ILE A 79 -5.26 -2.49 -11.93
C ILE A 79 -4.45 -1.37 -11.27
N ALA A 80 -5.08 -0.22 -11.00
CA ALA A 80 -4.41 0.90 -10.34
C ALA A 80 -3.93 0.52 -8.93
N ASP A 81 -4.72 -0.24 -8.17
CA ASP A 81 -4.34 -0.78 -6.86
C ASP A 81 -3.12 -1.69 -6.97
N CYS A 82 -3.09 -2.59 -7.97
CA CYS A 82 -1.97 -3.48 -8.22
C CYS A 82 -0.69 -2.71 -8.58
N LEU A 83 -0.80 -1.61 -9.35
CA LEU A 83 0.33 -0.72 -9.61
C LEU A 83 0.82 -0.04 -8.33
N GLY A 84 -0.09 0.36 -7.45
CA GLY A 84 0.24 0.89 -6.13
C GLY A 84 0.99 -0.12 -5.23
N ILE A 85 0.56 -1.37 -5.24
CA ILE A 85 1.23 -2.50 -4.54
C ILE A 85 2.64 -2.73 -5.09
N LEU A 86 2.79 -2.74 -6.42
CA LEU A 86 4.09 -2.90 -7.08
C LEU A 86 5.04 -1.73 -6.75
N LEU A 87 4.52 -0.51 -6.69
CA LEU A 87 5.28 0.66 -6.28
C LEU A 87 5.77 0.54 -4.83
N ALA A 88 4.92 0.11 -3.89
CA ALA A 88 5.33 -0.14 -2.51
C ALA A 88 6.44 -1.18 -2.42
N PHE A 89 6.36 -2.24 -3.22
CA PHE A 89 7.41 -3.25 -3.32
C PHE A 89 8.73 -2.67 -3.88
N GLY A 90 8.65 -1.86 -4.93
CA GLY A 90 9.80 -1.15 -5.49
C GLY A 90 10.47 -0.24 -4.48
N ILE A 91 9.69 0.55 -3.72
CA ILE A 91 10.19 1.41 -2.64
C ILE A 91 10.89 0.56 -1.58
N TRP A 92 10.24 -0.49 -1.08
CA TRP A 92 10.79 -1.39 -0.08
C TRP A 92 12.13 -2.00 -0.53
N ARG A 93 12.24 -2.41 -1.80
CA ARG A 93 13.48 -2.97 -2.36
C ARG A 93 14.60 -1.94 -2.52
N ALA A 94 14.25 -0.67 -2.74
CA ALA A 94 15.21 0.41 -2.93
C ALA A 94 15.76 0.96 -1.60
N LEU A 95 15.10 0.67 -0.47
CA LEU A 95 15.61 1.05 0.83
C LEU A 95 16.87 0.24 1.16
N PRO A 96 17.94 0.90 1.65
CA PRO A 96 19.11 0.20 2.13
C PRO A 96 18.69 -0.83 3.19
N ALA A 97 19.21 -2.06 3.10
CA ALA A 97 19.14 -2.98 4.21
C ALA A 97 20.02 -2.42 5.33
N GLY A 98 19.45 -1.54 6.15
CA GLY A 98 20.07 -1.13 7.40
C GLY A 98 20.13 -2.37 8.27
N ASP A 99 21.33 -2.95 8.43
CA ASP A 99 21.54 -4.01 9.40
C ASP A 99 21.42 -3.38 10.79
N PRO A 100 20.39 -3.71 11.59
CA PRO A 100 20.23 -3.12 12.92
C PRO A 100 21.40 -3.46 13.86
N LEU A 101 22.24 -4.43 13.47
CA LEU A 101 23.39 -4.92 14.23
C LEU A 101 24.73 -4.34 13.76
N LEU A 102 24.76 -3.63 12.63
CA LEU A 102 25.95 -2.94 12.18
C LEU A 102 25.77 -1.45 12.46
N GLY A 103 26.71 -0.87 13.22
CA GLY A 103 26.77 0.57 13.43
C GLY A 103 26.92 1.30 12.09
N GLU A 104 26.87 2.63 12.11
CA GLU A 104 26.82 3.53 10.94
C GLU A 104 27.90 3.28 9.86
N ASN A 105 28.92 2.49 10.18
CA ASN A 105 30.06 2.15 9.34
C ASN A 105 30.05 0.70 8.81
N GLY A 106 29.00 -0.09 9.08
CA GLY A 106 28.96 -1.51 8.71
C GLY A 106 29.77 -2.44 9.63
N GLU A 107 30.26 -1.94 10.77
CA GLU A 107 30.92 -2.77 11.79
C GLU A 107 29.99 -3.06 12.97
N PRO A 108 30.09 -4.26 13.59
CA PRO A 108 29.38 -4.52 14.83
C PRO A 108 29.78 -3.49 15.90
N PRO A 109 28.84 -3.04 16.77
CA PRO A 109 29.16 -2.09 17.82
C PRO A 109 30.31 -2.64 18.67
N ARG A 110 31.36 -1.82 18.89
CA ARG A 110 32.49 -2.22 19.74
C ARG A 110 31.94 -2.69 21.09
N SER A 111 32.32 -3.89 21.49
CA SER A 111 31.97 -4.41 22.80
C SER A 111 32.45 -3.43 23.88
N PRO A 112 31.66 -3.21 24.95
CA PRO A 112 32.10 -2.39 26.06
C PRO A 112 33.41 -2.95 26.64
N GLN A 113 34.48 -2.17 26.60
CA GLN A 113 35.72 -2.48 27.31
C GLN A 113 35.48 -2.09 28.77
N TRP A 114 35.06 -3.04 29.59
CA TRP A 114 34.98 -2.84 31.03
C TRP A 114 36.41 -2.81 31.61
N PRO A 115 36.73 -1.86 32.51
CA PRO A 115 38.02 -1.79 33.20
C PRO A 115 38.22 -2.91 34.22
#